data_AF-A0A8C3HIH0-F1
#
_entry.id   AF-A0A8C3HIH0-F1
#
_cell.length_a   1.000
_cell.length_b   1.000
_cell.length_c   1.000
_cell.angle_alpha   90.00
_cell.angle_beta   90.00
_cell.angle_gamma   90.00
#
_symmetry.space_group_name_H-M   'P 1'
#
loop_
_entity.id
_entity.type
_entity.pdbx_description
1 polymer ?
#
loop_
_entity_poly.entity_id
_entity_poly.type
_entity_poly.pdbx_seq_one_letter_code
_entity_poly.pdbx_strand_id
1 'polypeptide(L)'
;QTLSHFLVVRKTDSLQKATSFSFLGKYGGQGVPEGVHFPCANFNSWKSSFWVPKEDWLMSQVYRRDTLNSTCLMNNLSHSQSKLKHAVATQIFVEHNHKFIYCEVPKVGCSNWKKIILLLTLNLSRKANEVDHDLIHRTPLIKRLSSYPSDYQEKLLTSYTKVMFTRDPLERLVSAYRDKLLHSEPYYSITVANEIKATCRKNENSTEKVTFQEFVNFILTKKQEHLDIHWKPMFLLCDPCNIHYDIMGKFETLEQDSEHVLRNIGAPEDLHYPNFKKYGSEKRTSDDITLEYLRKLSSEQIEKIKKLYQIDFALFNYPYDLKMNLYETDTV
;
A
#
# COMPACT_ATOMS: atom_id res chain seq x y z
N GLN A 1 4.45 26.88 -49.66
CA GLN A 1 3.12 27.50 -49.60
C GLN A 1 2.71 27.58 -48.14
N THR A 2 3.00 28.73 -47.56
CA THR A 2 2.62 29.21 -46.22
C THR A 2 1.16 29.61 -46.25
N LEU A 3 0.35 29.16 -45.30
CA LEU A 3 -0.90 29.82 -44.91
C LEU A 3 -1.12 29.64 -43.40
N SER A 4 -0.62 30.61 -42.66
CA SER A 4 -1.14 31.07 -41.38
C SER A 4 -2.54 31.67 -41.59
N HIS A 5 -3.49 31.42 -40.68
CA HIS A 5 -4.63 32.31 -40.43
C HIS A 5 -5.15 32.14 -38.99
N PHE A 6 -5.73 33.23 -38.51
CA PHE A 6 -5.87 33.68 -37.13
C PHE A 6 -6.98 33.01 -36.30
N LEU A 7 -6.80 33.11 -34.98
CA LEU A 7 -7.79 33.07 -33.91
C LEU A 7 -9.03 33.92 -34.22
N VAL A 8 -10.23 33.36 -34.04
CA VAL A 8 -11.41 34.12 -33.59
C VAL A 8 -12.08 33.32 -32.48
N VAL A 9 -11.99 33.85 -31.27
CA VAL A 9 -12.73 33.42 -30.08
C VAL A 9 -14.18 33.91 -30.23
N ARG A 10 -15.14 32.99 -30.20
CA ARG A 10 -16.53 33.33 -29.83
C ARG A 10 -16.97 32.44 -28.68
N LYS A 11 -17.23 33.08 -27.54
CA LYS A 11 -18.03 32.55 -26.44
C LYS A 11 -19.45 32.31 -26.93
N THR A 12 -19.96 31.09 -26.77
CA THR A 12 -21.39 30.85 -26.54
C THR A 12 -21.53 29.67 -25.60
N ASP A 13 -22.15 29.94 -24.47
CA ASP A 13 -22.54 28.97 -23.46
C ASP A 13 -23.59 27.97 -23.98
N SER A 14 -23.61 26.82 -23.29
CA SER A 14 -24.76 25.98 -22.98
C SER A 14 -24.94 24.63 -23.71
N LEU A 15 -25.02 23.62 -22.82
CA LEU A 15 -25.92 22.45 -22.85
C LEU A 15 -25.54 21.21 -23.68
N GLN A 16 -25.00 20.24 -22.93
CA GLN A 16 -25.33 18.80 -22.93
C GLN A 16 -25.90 18.24 -24.25
N LYS A 17 -25.08 17.47 -24.97
CA LYS A 17 -25.57 16.41 -25.85
C LYS A 17 -24.88 15.10 -25.52
N ALA A 18 -25.65 14.23 -24.85
CA ALA A 18 -25.35 12.82 -24.72
C ALA A 18 -25.38 12.18 -26.13
N THR A 19 -24.27 11.59 -26.52
CA THR A 19 -24.15 10.72 -27.69
C THR A 19 -24.78 9.36 -27.37
N SER A 20 -25.94 9.08 -27.95
CA SER A 20 -26.49 7.72 -28.03
C SER A 20 -25.91 7.01 -29.26
N PHE A 21 -25.25 5.87 -29.03
CA PHE A 21 -24.84 4.94 -30.08
C PHE A 21 -26.07 4.14 -30.55
N SER A 22 -26.47 4.30 -31.81
CA SER A 22 -27.48 3.46 -32.45
C SER A 22 -26.82 2.28 -33.17
N PHE A 23 -27.01 1.06 -32.65
CA PHE A 23 -26.72 -0.17 -33.36
C PHE A 23 -27.86 -0.44 -34.36
N LEU A 24 -27.56 -0.42 -35.65
CA LEU A 24 -28.48 -0.82 -36.73
C LEU A 24 -28.44 -2.35 -36.90
N GLY A 25 -29.43 -3.05 -36.35
CA GLY A 25 -29.72 -4.45 -36.67
C GLY A 25 -30.93 -4.54 -37.61
N LYS A 26 -30.71 -4.99 -38.85
CA LYS A 26 -31.76 -5.31 -39.83
C LYS A 26 -32.35 -6.70 -39.55
N TYR A 27 -33.66 -6.80 -39.36
CA TYR A 27 -34.54 -7.94 -39.71
C TYR A 27 -35.95 -7.32 -39.89
N GLY A 28 -36.62 -7.40 -41.04
CA GLY A 28 -37.21 -8.61 -41.63
C GLY A 28 -38.68 -8.67 -41.18
N GLY A 29 -39.61 -8.23 -42.03
CA GLY A 29 -40.98 -7.89 -41.62
C GLY A 29 -41.97 -9.06 -41.45
N GLN A 30 -43.10 -8.76 -40.81
CA GLN A 30 -44.47 -9.21 -41.09
C GLN A 30 -45.44 -8.53 -40.11
N GLY A 31 -46.69 -8.32 -40.55
CA GLY A 31 -47.68 -7.40 -39.96
C GLY A 31 -48.14 -7.71 -38.53
N VAL A 32 -48.55 -6.65 -37.84
CA VAL A 32 -49.13 -6.68 -36.48
C VAL A 32 -50.65 -6.54 -36.59
N PRO A 33 -51.48 -7.43 -36.01
CA PRO A 33 -52.88 -7.16 -35.77
C PRO A 33 -53.05 -6.31 -34.49
N GLU A 34 -53.93 -5.32 -34.56
CA GLU A 34 -54.33 -4.47 -33.43
C GLU A 34 -55.00 -5.30 -32.31
N GLY A 35 -54.66 -4.99 -31.05
CA GLY A 35 -55.51 -5.36 -29.90
C GLY A 35 -55.00 -6.41 -28.91
N VAL A 36 -53.71 -6.43 -28.57
CA VAL A 36 -53.21 -7.18 -27.40
C VAL A 36 -52.56 -6.23 -26.39
N HIS A 37 -53.24 -5.99 -25.28
CA HIS A 37 -52.69 -5.32 -24.10
C HIS A 37 -51.61 -6.21 -23.49
N PHE A 38 -50.34 -5.86 -23.70
CA PHE A 38 -49.23 -6.38 -22.89
C PHE A 38 -49.12 -5.54 -21.62
N PRO A 39 -49.09 -6.14 -20.41
CA PRO A 39 -48.77 -5.38 -19.22
C PRO A 39 -47.35 -4.83 -19.35
N CYS A 40 -47.17 -3.53 -19.14
CA CYS A 40 -45.86 -2.90 -19.03
C CYS A 40 -45.07 -3.62 -17.93
N ALA A 41 -44.19 -4.54 -18.33
CA ALA A 41 -43.19 -5.09 -17.44
C ALA A 41 -42.31 -3.92 -17.00
N ASN A 42 -42.35 -3.64 -15.69
CA ASN A 42 -41.47 -2.71 -15.01
C ASN A 42 -40.01 -3.00 -15.41
N PHE A 43 -39.44 -2.17 -16.28
CA PHE A 43 -37.99 -2.09 -16.50
C PHE A 43 -37.36 -1.37 -15.29
N ASN A 44 -37.41 -2.02 -14.14
CA ASN A 44 -36.78 -1.57 -12.91
C ASN A 44 -36.31 -2.80 -12.12
N SER A 45 -35.16 -3.37 -12.51
CA SER A 45 -34.19 -3.97 -11.57
C SER A 45 -33.04 -4.69 -12.30
N TRP A 46 -32.25 -3.98 -13.09
CA TRP A 46 -30.86 -4.36 -13.28
C TRP A 46 -29.99 -3.15 -12.96
N LYS A 47 -30.08 -2.68 -11.71
CA LYS A 47 -29.01 -1.89 -11.12
C LYS A 47 -27.92 -2.89 -10.73
N SER A 48 -27.01 -3.20 -11.65
CA SER A 48 -25.67 -3.57 -11.20
C SER A 48 -25.16 -2.35 -10.43
N SER A 49 -25.09 -2.46 -9.10
CA SER A 49 -24.47 -1.47 -8.23
C SER A 49 -22.97 -1.47 -8.51
N PHE A 50 -22.56 -0.92 -9.65
CA PHE A 50 -21.18 -0.56 -9.86
C PHE A 50 -20.86 0.49 -8.80
N TRP A 51 -20.09 0.07 -7.80
CA TRP A 51 -19.58 0.99 -6.82
C TRP A 51 -18.62 1.95 -7.54
N VAL A 52 -18.97 3.23 -7.55
CA VAL A 52 -18.16 4.29 -8.15
C VAL A 52 -17.32 4.90 -7.04
N PRO A 53 -15.97 4.86 -7.14
CA PRO A 53 -15.12 5.53 -6.18
C PRO A 53 -15.46 7.03 -6.10
N LYS A 54 -15.38 7.63 -4.91
CA LYS A 54 -15.44 9.09 -4.77
C LYS A 54 -14.36 9.76 -5.63
N GLU A 55 -14.71 10.86 -6.30
CA GLU A 55 -13.81 11.61 -7.20
C GLU A 55 -12.48 11.98 -6.50
N ASP A 56 -12.54 12.44 -5.25
CA ASP A 56 -11.36 12.78 -4.44
C ASP A 56 -10.38 11.61 -4.26
N TRP A 57 -10.89 10.39 -4.14
CA TRP A 57 -10.05 9.20 -3.99
C TRP A 57 -9.36 8.84 -5.31
N LEU A 58 -10.08 8.91 -6.44
CA LEU A 58 -9.49 8.67 -7.77
C LEU A 58 -8.38 9.68 -8.05
N MET A 59 -8.63 10.95 -7.76
CA MET A 59 -7.62 12.01 -7.89
C MET A 59 -6.41 11.74 -7.01
N SER A 60 -6.62 11.28 -5.77
CA SER A 60 -5.53 10.88 -4.88
C SER A 60 -4.71 9.71 -5.43
N GLN A 61 -5.33 8.70 -6.04
CA GLN A 61 -4.64 7.56 -6.64
C GLN A 61 -3.87 7.94 -7.92
N VAL A 62 -4.44 8.81 -8.76
CA VAL A 62 -3.73 9.39 -9.93
C VAL A 62 -2.50 10.15 -9.47
N TYR A 63 -2.65 11.07 -8.52
CA TYR A 63 -1.54 11.86 -8.00
C TYR A 63 -0.42 11.00 -7.40
N ARG A 64 -0.77 9.97 -6.61
CA ARG A 64 0.20 9.03 -6.02
C ARG A 64 0.99 8.30 -7.11
N ARG A 65 0.31 7.77 -8.15
CA ARG A 65 0.95 7.05 -9.26
C ARG A 65 1.81 7.95 -10.13
N ASP A 66 1.34 9.16 -10.43
CA ASP A 66 2.11 10.13 -11.23
C ASP A 66 3.37 10.57 -10.51
N THR A 67 3.27 10.82 -9.20
CA THR A 67 4.43 11.16 -8.37
C THR A 67 5.44 10.02 -8.33
N LEU A 68 4.98 8.78 -8.08
CA LEU A 68 5.82 7.60 -8.10
C LEU A 68 6.55 7.46 -9.45
N ASN A 69 5.81 7.46 -10.56
CA ASN A 69 6.36 7.26 -11.90
C ASN A 69 7.38 8.36 -12.25
N SER A 70 7.06 9.61 -11.95
CA SER A 70 7.95 10.75 -12.19
C SER A 70 9.24 10.60 -11.37
N THR A 71 9.14 10.25 -10.09
CA THR A 71 10.30 10.06 -9.22
C THR A 71 11.15 8.85 -9.65
N CYS A 72 10.52 7.74 -10.07
CA CYS A 72 11.22 6.58 -10.61
C CYS A 72 12.06 6.94 -11.84
N LEU A 73 11.50 7.73 -12.76
CA LEU A 73 12.20 8.23 -13.95
C LEU A 73 13.34 9.17 -13.58
N MET A 74 13.11 10.16 -12.70
CA MET A 74 14.14 11.12 -12.28
C MET A 74 15.34 10.45 -11.60
N ASN A 75 15.12 9.33 -10.91
CA ASN A 75 16.16 8.60 -10.16
C ASN A 75 16.72 7.38 -10.92
N ASN A 76 16.32 7.16 -12.19
CA ASN A 76 16.73 6.00 -12.99
C ASN A 76 16.49 4.64 -12.29
N LEU A 77 15.36 4.51 -11.60
CA LEU A 77 15.00 3.32 -10.81
C LEU A 77 14.19 2.26 -11.59
N SER A 78 13.70 2.63 -12.78
CA SER A 78 13.00 1.71 -13.68
C SER A 78 14.00 0.97 -14.57
N HIS A 79 13.87 -0.34 -14.67
CA HIS A 79 14.71 -1.20 -15.50
C HIS A 79 13.85 -1.93 -16.54
N SER A 80 14.12 -1.73 -17.82
CA SER A 80 13.24 -2.24 -18.90
C SER A 80 13.23 -3.76 -19.04
N GLN A 81 14.17 -4.49 -18.42
CA GLN A 81 14.37 -5.93 -18.64
C GLN A 81 14.85 -6.73 -17.41
N SER A 82 14.70 -6.23 -16.17
CA SER A 82 15.10 -7.04 -15.02
C SER A 82 14.03 -8.07 -14.65
N LYS A 83 14.38 -9.36 -14.68
CA LYS A 83 13.60 -10.43 -14.04
C LYS A 83 13.27 -10.03 -12.60
N LEU A 84 12.01 -10.26 -12.19
CA LEU A 84 11.56 -9.98 -10.83
C LEU A 84 12.53 -10.62 -9.81
N LYS A 85 13.04 -9.80 -8.90
CA LYS A 85 13.95 -10.28 -7.84
C LYS A 85 13.18 -11.24 -6.93
N HIS A 86 13.78 -12.39 -6.62
CA HIS A 86 13.16 -13.38 -5.73
C HIS A 86 12.75 -12.78 -4.38
N ALA A 87 13.57 -11.88 -3.82
CA ALA A 87 13.27 -11.18 -2.57
C ALA A 87 12.00 -10.30 -2.65
N VAL A 88 11.70 -9.72 -3.81
CA VAL A 88 10.46 -8.95 -4.02
C VAL A 88 9.29 -9.91 -4.19
N ALA A 89 9.45 -10.99 -4.95
CA ALA A 89 8.43 -12.02 -5.11
C ALA A 89 8.04 -12.67 -3.76
N THR A 90 8.98 -12.79 -2.81
CA THR A 90 8.66 -13.25 -1.45
C THR A 90 7.83 -12.25 -0.66
N GLN A 91 7.83 -10.95 -0.98
CA GLN A 91 6.99 -9.97 -0.29
C GLN A 91 5.56 -9.90 -0.80
N ILE A 92 5.26 -10.54 -1.93
CA ILE A 92 3.98 -10.39 -2.60
C ILE A 92 3.09 -11.60 -2.28
N PHE A 93 1.89 -11.35 -1.78
CA PHE A 93 0.84 -12.36 -1.61
C PHE A 93 -0.08 -12.40 -2.82
N VAL A 94 -0.58 -13.60 -3.12
CA VAL A 94 -1.48 -13.88 -4.25
C VAL A 94 -2.75 -14.52 -3.72
N GLU A 95 -3.89 -13.91 -4.01
CA GLU A 95 -5.23 -14.40 -3.73
C GLU A 95 -5.94 -14.61 -5.08
N HIS A 96 -6.32 -15.85 -5.39
CA HIS A 96 -6.80 -16.21 -6.73
C HIS A 96 -8.29 -15.94 -6.94
N ASN A 97 -9.12 -16.03 -5.91
CA ASN A 97 -10.57 -15.95 -6.03
C ASN A 97 -11.03 -14.57 -6.54
N HIS A 98 -10.32 -13.51 -6.15
CA HIS A 98 -10.64 -12.12 -6.51
C HIS A 98 -9.57 -11.49 -7.42
N LYS A 99 -8.67 -12.31 -7.98
CA LYS A 99 -7.51 -11.85 -8.78
C LYS A 99 -6.75 -10.71 -8.10
N PHE A 100 -6.39 -10.92 -6.83
CA PHE A 100 -5.83 -9.90 -5.96
C PHE A 100 -4.37 -10.21 -5.60
N ILE A 101 -3.54 -9.18 -5.72
CA ILE A 101 -2.12 -9.18 -5.32
C ILE A 101 -1.91 -8.10 -4.26
N TYR A 102 -1.26 -8.46 -3.17
CA TYR A 102 -0.92 -7.53 -2.09
C TYR A 102 0.57 -7.60 -1.78
N CYS A 103 1.28 -6.47 -1.88
CA CYS A 103 2.66 -6.40 -1.43
C CYS A 103 2.76 -6.10 0.06
N GLU A 104 3.44 -6.99 0.78
CA GLU A 104 3.66 -6.87 2.21
C GLU A 104 4.73 -5.83 2.55
N VAL A 105 4.28 -4.67 2.98
CA VAL A 105 5.10 -3.71 3.73
C VAL A 105 4.78 -3.86 5.23
N PRO A 106 5.75 -4.20 6.10
CA PRO A 106 5.48 -4.21 7.53
C PRO A 106 5.22 -2.80 8.08
N LYS A 107 4.38 -2.73 9.12
CA LYS A 107 4.02 -1.51 9.88
C LYS A 107 3.11 -0.51 9.16
N VAL A 108 2.49 -0.95 8.07
CA VAL A 108 1.42 -0.21 7.37
C VAL A 108 0.06 -0.91 7.47
N GLY A 109 -0.13 -1.79 8.47
CA GLY A 109 -1.36 -2.56 8.64
C GLY A 109 -1.37 -3.95 8.01
N CYS A 110 -0.22 -4.45 7.53
CA CYS A 110 -0.14 -5.71 6.80
C CYS A 110 -0.74 -6.95 7.50
N SER A 111 -0.70 -7.03 8.84
CA SER A 111 -1.33 -8.15 9.57
C SER A 111 -2.84 -8.23 9.31
N ASN A 112 -3.53 -7.09 9.22
CA ASN A 112 -4.97 -7.05 8.94
C ASN A 112 -5.25 -7.41 7.47
N TRP A 113 -4.41 -6.97 6.53
CA TRP A 113 -4.48 -7.43 5.14
C TRP A 113 -4.28 -8.94 5.02
N LYS A 114 -3.37 -9.55 5.78
CA LYS A 114 -3.22 -11.02 5.81
C LYS A 114 -4.48 -11.74 6.29
N LYS A 115 -5.17 -11.19 7.29
CA LYS A 115 -6.47 -11.75 7.76
C LYS A 115 -7.52 -11.71 6.65
N ILE A 116 -7.61 -10.58 5.94
CA ILE A 116 -8.52 -10.42 4.78
C ILE A 116 -8.16 -11.43 3.68
N ILE A 117 -6.89 -11.51 3.28
CA ILE A 117 -6.45 -12.43 2.24
C ILE A 117 -6.75 -13.88 2.63
N LEU A 118 -6.55 -14.26 3.90
CA LEU A 118 -6.90 -15.59 4.39
C LEU A 118 -8.40 -15.88 4.27
N LEU A 119 -9.25 -14.93 4.68
CA LEU A 119 -10.71 -15.09 4.58
C LEU A 119 -11.18 -15.20 3.12
N LEU A 120 -10.63 -14.37 2.23
CA LEU A 120 -10.91 -14.42 0.79
C LEU A 120 -10.44 -15.75 0.17
N THR A 121 -9.24 -16.22 0.54
CA THR A 121 -8.68 -17.50 0.05
C THR A 121 -9.57 -18.67 0.44
N LEU A 122 -10.13 -18.64 1.66
CA LEU A 122 -10.96 -19.71 2.21
C LEU A 122 -12.46 -19.54 1.91
N ASN A 123 -12.87 -18.48 1.20
CA ASN A 123 -14.27 -18.09 0.99
C ASN A 123 -15.10 -18.13 2.28
N LEU A 124 -14.55 -17.57 3.37
CA LEU A 124 -15.22 -17.52 4.67
C LEU A 124 -15.92 -16.17 4.87
N SER A 125 -17.24 -16.22 5.07
CA SER A 125 -18.04 -15.08 5.53
C SER A 125 -17.87 -14.87 7.04
N ARG A 126 -16.72 -14.29 7.42
CA ARG A 126 -16.41 -13.92 8.81
C ARG A 126 -15.80 -12.54 8.87
N LYS A 127 -15.89 -11.91 10.04
CA LYS A 127 -15.22 -10.63 10.26
C LYS A 127 -13.71 -10.84 10.42
N ALA A 128 -12.91 -9.98 9.81
CA ALA A 128 -11.45 -10.07 9.88
C ALA A 128 -10.89 -9.92 11.30
N ASN A 129 -11.62 -9.33 12.24
CA ASN A 129 -11.21 -9.26 13.65
C ASN A 129 -11.27 -10.61 14.39
N GLU A 130 -12.03 -11.58 13.89
CA GLU A 130 -12.17 -12.93 14.48
C GLU A 130 -10.97 -13.83 14.14
N VAL A 131 -10.16 -13.45 13.15
CA VAL A 131 -8.98 -14.23 12.75
C VAL A 131 -7.84 -13.98 13.73
N ASP A 132 -7.28 -15.06 14.27
CA ASP A 132 -6.16 -15.02 15.19
C ASP A 132 -4.93 -14.31 14.56
N HIS A 133 -4.28 -13.47 15.36
CA HIS A 133 -3.16 -12.65 14.88
C HIS A 133 -1.90 -13.49 14.63
N ASP A 134 -1.61 -14.50 15.45
CA ASP A 134 -0.36 -15.24 15.34
C ASP A 134 -0.46 -16.34 14.26
N LEU A 135 -1.67 -16.85 14.01
CA LEU A 135 -1.98 -17.76 12.90
C LEU A 135 -1.63 -17.14 11.54
N ILE A 136 -1.93 -15.85 11.30
CA ILE A 136 -1.69 -15.22 9.99
C ILE A 136 -0.20 -15.05 9.65
N HIS A 137 0.69 -15.23 10.63
CA HIS A 137 2.14 -15.19 10.40
C HIS A 137 2.74 -16.56 10.08
N ARG A 138 2.00 -17.64 10.30
CA ARG A 138 2.49 -19.03 10.17
C ARG A 138 1.70 -19.87 9.17
N THR A 139 0.52 -19.41 8.75
CA THR A 139 -0.35 -20.18 7.86
C THR A 139 0.30 -20.39 6.48
N PRO A 140 0.33 -21.64 5.96
CA PRO A 140 0.78 -21.93 4.60
C PRO A 140 -0.31 -21.65 3.54
N LEU A 141 -1.51 -21.28 3.97
CA LEU A 141 -2.68 -21.12 3.10
C LEU A 141 -2.59 -19.86 2.23
N ILE A 142 -1.88 -18.83 2.69
CA ILE A 142 -1.66 -17.62 1.90
C ILE A 142 -0.42 -17.82 1.03
N LYS A 143 -0.62 -17.89 -0.29
CA LYS A 143 0.46 -18.11 -1.25
C LYS A 143 1.23 -16.83 -1.51
N ARG A 144 2.56 -16.97 -1.65
CA ARG A 144 3.46 -15.89 -2.06
C ARG A 144 3.73 -15.99 -3.56
N LEU A 145 3.99 -14.88 -4.24
CA LEU A 145 4.32 -14.88 -5.66
C LEU A 145 5.56 -15.73 -5.97
N SER A 146 6.51 -15.79 -5.04
CA SER A 146 7.69 -16.66 -5.13
C SER A 146 7.39 -18.16 -5.19
N SER A 147 6.19 -18.62 -4.83
CA SER A 147 5.82 -20.04 -4.96
C SER A 147 5.48 -20.48 -6.38
N TYR A 148 5.44 -19.54 -7.34
CA TYR A 148 5.09 -19.81 -8.73
C TYR A 148 6.32 -19.74 -9.66
N PRO A 149 6.34 -20.48 -10.78
CA PRO A 149 7.34 -20.33 -11.82
C PRO A 149 7.39 -18.90 -12.38
N SER A 150 8.56 -18.47 -12.85
CA SER A 150 8.80 -17.07 -13.26
C SER A 150 7.86 -16.56 -14.35
N ASP A 151 7.51 -17.40 -15.33
CA ASP A 151 6.58 -17.05 -16.41
C ASP A 151 5.15 -16.88 -15.88
N TYR A 152 4.76 -17.67 -14.88
CA TYR A 152 3.47 -17.53 -14.22
C TYR A 152 3.42 -16.31 -13.29
N GLN A 153 4.54 -15.95 -12.64
CA GLN A 153 4.62 -14.71 -11.86
C GLN A 153 4.30 -13.48 -12.73
N GLU A 154 4.85 -13.41 -13.93
CA GLU A 154 4.59 -12.33 -14.88
C GLU A 154 3.11 -12.31 -15.33
N LYS A 155 2.54 -13.48 -15.63
CA LYS A 155 1.10 -13.61 -15.95
C LYS A 155 0.22 -13.10 -14.81
N LEU A 156 0.56 -13.43 -13.56
CA LEU A 156 -0.20 -12.94 -12.39
C LEU A 156 -0.07 -11.42 -12.25
N LEU A 157 1.14 -10.87 -12.33
CA LEU A 157 1.37 -9.42 -12.21
C LEU A 157 0.67 -8.61 -13.31
N THR A 158 0.50 -9.18 -14.51
CA THR A 158 -0.19 -8.51 -15.63
C THR A 158 -1.71 -8.66 -15.61
N SER A 159 -2.26 -9.65 -14.90
CA SER A 159 -3.71 -9.97 -14.93
C SER A 159 -4.45 -9.75 -13.61
N TYR A 160 -3.76 -9.49 -12.51
CA TYR A 160 -4.34 -9.32 -11.17
C TYR A 160 -4.27 -7.86 -10.73
N THR A 161 -5.22 -7.44 -9.90
CA THR A 161 -5.19 -6.13 -9.23
C THR A 161 -4.08 -6.13 -8.18
N LYS A 162 -3.09 -5.25 -8.33
CA LYS A 162 -1.93 -5.14 -7.44
C LYS A 162 -2.09 -3.96 -6.50
N VAL A 163 -1.94 -4.22 -5.22
CA VAL A 163 -2.10 -3.21 -4.16
C VAL A 163 -0.87 -3.20 -3.27
N MET A 164 -0.44 -1.99 -2.91
CA MET A 164 0.51 -1.78 -1.82
C MET A 164 0.05 -0.63 -0.93
N PHE A 165 0.48 -0.68 0.32
CA PHE A 165 0.27 0.41 1.28
C PHE A 165 1.61 0.97 1.72
N THR A 166 1.63 2.27 1.97
CA THR A 166 2.82 3.01 2.40
C THR A 166 2.52 3.76 3.69
N ARG A 167 3.57 4.21 4.37
CA ARG A 167 3.50 5.02 5.58
C ARG A 167 4.69 5.95 5.62
N ASP A 168 4.57 7.08 6.30
CA ASP A 168 5.72 7.92 6.60
C ASP A 168 6.93 7.07 7.05
N PRO A 169 8.10 7.16 6.37
CA PRO A 169 9.22 6.27 6.66
C PRO A 169 9.73 6.31 8.11
N LEU A 170 9.69 7.48 8.77
CA LEU A 170 10.16 7.62 10.15
C LEU A 170 9.12 7.13 11.15
N GLU A 171 7.84 7.39 10.90
CA GLU A 171 6.78 6.77 11.71
C GLU A 171 6.83 5.24 11.60
N ARG A 172 7.10 4.72 10.39
CA ARG A 172 7.23 3.28 10.14
C ARG A 172 8.41 2.70 10.91
N LEU A 173 9.55 3.40 10.94
CA LEU A 173 10.73 3.02 11.70
C LEU A 173 10.45 2.98 13.21
N VAL A 174 9.81 4.02 13.76
CA VAL A 174 9.44 4.07 15.18
C VAL A 174 8.43 2.98 15.52
N SER A 175 7.45 2.74 14.63
CA SER A 175 6.51 1.62 14.78
C SER A 175 7.21 0.27 14.79
N ALA A 176 8.25 0.08 13.98
CA ALA A 176 9.04 -1.14 13.96
C ALA A 176 9.81 -1.35 15.27
N TYR A 177 10.53 -0.33 15.75
CA TYR A 177 11.23 -0.36 17.03
C TYR A 177 10.30 -0.71 18.19
N ARG A 178 9.17 0.02 18.30
CA ARG A 178 8.19 -0.20 19.36
C ARG A 178 7.65 -1.63 19.33
N ASP A 179 7.23 -2.10 18.15
CA ASP A 179 6.65 -3.44 17.99
C ASP A 179 7.65 -4.57 18.28
N LYS A 180 8.91 -4.41 17.84
CA LYS A 180 9.89 -5.51 17.84
C LYS A 180 10.81 -5.53 19.05
N LEU A 181 11.17 -4.38 19.59
CA LEU A 181 12.19 -4.29 20.65
C LEU A 181 11.63 -3.91 22.02
N LEU A 182 10.38 -3.41 22.10
CA LEU A 182 9.76 -3.09 23.39
C LEU A 182 8.81 -4.17 23.90
N HIS A 183 8.39 -5.10 23.05
CA HIS A 183 7.51 -6.23 23.38
C HIS A 183 8.25 -7.56 23.35
N SER A 184 7.63 -8.60 23.92
CA SER A 184 8.24 -9.92 24.14
C SER A 184 8.10 -10.87 22.95
N GLU A 185 8.43 -10.42 21.74
CA GLU A 185 8.62 -11.35 20.61
C GLU A 185 10.03 -11.95 20.71
N PRO A 186 10.21 -13.26 20.96
CA PRO A 186 11.50 -13.79 21.39
C PRO A 186 12.64 -13.58 20.39
N TYR A 187 12.38 -13.66 19.08
CA TYR A 187 13.42 -13.47 18.08
C TYR A 187 13.98 -12.04 18.13
N TYR A 188 13.12 -11.03 18.15
CA TYR A 188 13.56 -9.64 18.22
C TYR A 188 14.02 -9.21 19.61
N SER A 189 13.27 -9.55 20.66
CA SER A 189 13.53 -9.08 22.03
C SER A 189 14.76 -9.74 22.66
N ILE A 190 15.22 -10.88 22.11
CA ILE A 190 16.40 -11.59 22.58
C ILE A 190 17.49 -11.55 21.51
N THR A 191 17.27 -12.17 20.35
CA THR A 191 18.35 -12.38 19.36
C THR A 191 18.82 -11.05 18.76
N VAL A 192 17.89 -10.28 18.17
CA VAL A 192 18.24 -8.99 17.55
C VAL A 192 18.65 -7.98 18.61
N ALA A 193 17.98 -7.96 19.77
CA ALA A 193 18.35 -7.07 20.87
C ALA A 193 19.78 -7.32 21.37
N ASN A 194 20.20 -8.58 21.48
CA ASN A 194 21.56 -8.93 21.87
C ASN A 194 22.60 -8.55 20.80
N GLU A 195 22.27 -8.71 19.51
CA GLU A 195 23.13 -8.25 18.40
C GLU A 195 23.34 -6.72 18.45
N ILE A 196 22.27 -5.97 18.75
CA ILE A 196 22.35 -4.51 18.92
C ILE A 196 23.23 -4.16 20.13
N LYS A 197 23.02 -4.84 21.27
CA LYS A 197 23.83 -4.60 22.48
C LYS A 197 25.31 -4.89 22.25
N ALA A 198 25.65 -5.99 21.60
CA ALA A 198 27.03 -6.34 21.25
C ALA A 198 27.68 -5.29 20.31
N THR A 199 26.88 -4.69 19.42
CA THR A 199 27.35 -3.65 18.51
C THR A 199 27.56 -2.30 19.21
N CYS A 200 26.71 -1.95 20.17
CA CYS A 200 26.63 -0.59 20.72
C CYS A 200 27.15 -0.43 22.15
N ARG A 201 27.20 -1.50 22.96
CA ARG A 201 27.56 -1.47 24.38
C ARG A 201 28.88 -2.19 24.61
N LYS A 202 29.67 -1.71 25.58
CA LYS A 202 30.85 -2.43 26.08
C LYS A 202 30.49 -3.64 26.95
N ASN A 203 29.34 -3.61 27.62
CA ASN A 203 28.84 -4.73 28.44
C ASN A 203 27.60 -5.34 27.78
N GLU A 204 27.79 -6.50 27.16
CA GLU A 204 26.74 -7.22 26.41
C GLU A 204 25.69 -7.85 27.34
N ASN A 205 26.04 -8.11 28.60
CA ASN A 205 25.18 -8.79 29.59
C ASN A 205 24.16 -7.86 30.27
N SER A 206 24.03 -6.61 29.80
CA SER A 206 23.04 -5.68 30.36
C SER A 206 21.61 -6.19 30.13
N THR A 207 20.82 -6.26 31.21
CA THR A 207 19.40 -6.61 31.19
C THR A 207 18.50 -5.47 30.70
N GLU A 208 19.04 -4.26 30.56
CA GLU A 208 18.30 -3.10 30.09
C GLU A 208 17.85 -3.29 28.63
N LYS A 209 16.66 -2.77 28.32
CA LYS A 209 16.14 -2.78 26.94
C LYS A 209 17.07 -1.98 26.02
N VAL A 210 17.11 -2.39 24.76
CA VAL A 210 17.77 -1.62 23.70
C VAL A 210 17.06 -0.27 23.57
N THR A 211 17.83 0.81 23.51
CA THR A 211 17.30 2.16 23.27
C THR A 211 17.07 2.40 21.78
N PHE A 212 16.24 3.39 21.45
CA PHE A 212 16.02 3.76 20.05
C PHE A 212 17.30 4.26 19.38
N GLN A 213 18.16 4.96 20.12
CA GLN A 213 19.44 5.45 19.62
C GLN A 213 20.38 4.30 19.23
N GLU A 214 20.48 3.26 20.06
CA GLU A 214 21.26 2.05 19.77
C GLU A 214 20.69 1.28 18.58
N PHE A 215 19.36 1.15 18.52
CA PHE A 215 18.69 0.54 17.37
C PHE A 215 19.01 1.29 16.06
N VAL A 216 18.95 2.63 16.06
CA VAL A 216 19.29 3.45 14.90
C VAL A 216 20.76 3.28 14.51
N ASN A 217 21.68 3.32 15.47
CA ASN A 217 23.09 3.08 15.20
C ASN A 217 23.31 1.72 14.54
N PHE A 218 22.68 0.67 15.08
CA PHE A 218 22.78 -0.67 14.56
C PHE A 218 22.25 -0.81 13.12
N ILE A 219 21.08 -0.26 12.78
CA ILE A 219 20.59 -0.37 11.40
C ILE A 219 21.47 0.40 10.41
N LEU A 220 22.11 1.49 10.87
CA LEU A 220 23.02 2.30 10.05
C LEU A 220 24.38 1.64 9.81
N THR A 221 24.74 0.58 10.55
CA THR A 221 25.95 -0.22 10.24
C THR A 221 25.72 -1.23 9.12
N LYS A 222 24.46 -1.52 8.78
CA LYS A 222 24.08 -2.53 7.78
C LYS A 222 23.85 -1.89 6.42
N LYS A 223 24.19 -2.63 5.36
CA LYS A 223 23.78 -2.26 4.00
C LYS A 223 22.27 -2.44 3.84
N GLN A 224 21.64 -1.61 3.01
CA GLN A 224 20.18 -1.54 2.87
C GLN A 224 19.55 -2.89 2.45
N GLU A 225 20.26 -3.66 1.61
CA GLU A 225 19.84 -4.98 1.14
C GLU A 225 19.73 -6.01 2.27
N HIS A 226 20.51 -5.86 3.34
CA HIS A 226 20.59 -6.76 4.50
C HIS A 226 19.72 -6.31 5.68
N LEU A 227 18.99 -5.20 5.56
CA LEU A 227 18.07 -4.77 6.60
C LEU A 227 16.91 -5.77 6.76
N ASP A 228 16.42 -5.91 7.97
CA ASP A 228 15.21 -6.67 8.27
C ASP A 228 14.00 -6.00 7.59
N ILE A 229 13.04 -6.80 7.14
CA ILE A 229 11.84 -6.32 6.44
C ILE A 229 11.06 -5.24 7.21
N HIS A 230 11.14 -5.23 8.55
CA HIS A 230 10.40 -4.29 9.39
C HIS A 230 10.94 -2.86 9.30
N TRP A 231 12.21 -2.66 8.97
CA TRP A 231 12.84 -1.35 8.80
C TRP A 231 13.59 -1.19 7.47
N LYS A 232 13.54 -2.17 6.56
CA LYS A 232 14.03 -2.02 5.17
C LYS A 232 13.17 -1.02 4.39
N PRO A 233 13.75 -0.07 3.62
CA PRO A 233 12.99 0.85 2.78
C PRO A 233 11.89 0.16 1.97
N MET A 234 10.70 0.75 1.93
CA MET A 234 9.50 0.16 1.31
C MET A 234 9.69 -0.07 -0.18
N PHE A 235 10.41 0.82 -0.88
CA PHE A 235 10.72 0.65 -2.30
C PHE A 235 11.55 -0.61 -2.58
N LEU A 236 12.42 -1.03 -1.64
CA LEU A 236 13.20 -2.26 -1.77
C LEU A 236 12.38 -3.53 -1.46
N LEU A 237 11.26 -3.40 -0.75
CA LEU A 237 10.35 -4.51 -0.45
C LEU A 237 9.44 -4.82 -1.63
N CYS A 238 8.89 -3.78 -2.26
CA CYS A 238 7.80 -3.90 -3.24
C CYS A 238 8.19 -3.52 -4.67
N ASP A 239 9.35 -2.92 -4.90
CA ASP A 239 9.84 -2.55 -6.22
C ASP A 239 8.82 -1.79 -7.11
N PRO A 240 8.20 -0.70 -6.59
CA PRO A 240 7.11 -0.02 -7.28
C PRO A 240 7.51 0.68 -8.58
N CYS A 241 8.82 0.85 -8.84
CA CYS A 241 9.31 1.38 -10.11
C CYS A 241 9.31 0.34 -11.26
N ASN A 242 9.15 -0.95 -10.93
CA ASN A 242 9.13 -2.05 -11.89
C ASN A 242 7.83 -2.89 -11.79
N ILE A 243 7.07 -2.75 -10.70
CA ILE A 243 5.73 -3.32 -10.53
C ILE A 243 4.69 -2.19 -10.57
N HIS A 244 3.82 -2.22 -11.57
CA HIS A 244 2.77 -1.21 -11.76
C HIS A 244 1.59 -1.45 -10.81
N TYR A 245 1.64 -0.90 -9.59
CA TYR A 245 0.54 -1.03 -8.63
C TYR A 245 -0.73 -0.29 -9.10
N ASP A 246 -1.86 -0.98 -9.10
CA ASP A 246 -3.15 -0.44 -9.51
C ASP A 246 -3.71 0.51 -8.43
N ILE A 247 -3.48 0.17 -7.16
CA ILE A 247 -3.86 0.99 -6.00
C ILE A 247 -2.66 1.15 -5.07
N MET A 248 -2.35 2.40 -4.74
CA MET A 248 -1.36 2.76 -3.73
C MET A 248 -2.05 3.41 -2.54
N GLY A 249 -2.24 2.62 -1.49
CA GLY A 249 -2.80 3.08 -0.24
C GLY A 249 -1.78 3.79 0.65
N LYS A 250 -2.27 4.64 1.54
CA LYS A 250 -1.49 5.27 2.61
C LYS A 250 -2.03 4.83 3.96
N PHE A 251 -1.15 4.65 4.94
CA PHE A 251 -1.56 4.30 6.30
C PHE A 251 -2.41 5.40 6.93
N GLU A 252 -2.15 6.65 6.53
CA GLU A 252 -2.88 7.83 6.95
C GLU A 252 -4.33 7.85 6.41
N THR A 253 -4.58 7.19 5.27
CA THR A 253 -5.92 7.05 4.65
C THR A 253 -6.38 5.58 4.59
N LEU A 254 -5.88 4.75 5.51
CA LEU A 254 -6.02 3.29 5.46
C LEU A 254 -7.48 2.83 5.42
N GLU A 255 -8.35 3.45 6.21
CA GLU A 255 -9.78 3.12 6.26
C GLU A 255 -10.44 3.33 4.88
N GLN A 256 -10.29 4.53 4.30
CA GLN A 256 -10.83 4.83 2.98
C GLN A 256 -10.21 3.97 1.90
N ASP A 257 -8.87 3.89 1.84
CA ASP A 257 -8.16 3.13 0.80
C ASP A 257 -8.50 1.65 0.84
N SER A 258 -8.62 1.05 2.03
CA SER A 258 -8.92 -0.37 2.16
C SER A 258 -10.36 -0.71 1.76
N GLU A 259 -11.34 0.12 2.08
CA GLU A 259 -12.71 -0.06 1.57
C GLU A 259 -12.74 0.03 0.05
N HIS A 260 -12.05 1.03 -0.53
CA HIS A 260 -11.97 1.16 -1.98
C HIS A 260 -11.30 -0.06 -2.65
N VAL A 261 -10.24 -0.62 -2.04
CA VAL A 261 -9.61 -1.87 -2.52
C VAL A 261 -10.60 -3.04 -2.49
N LEU A 262 -11.29 -3.25 -1.36
CA LEU A 262 -12.23 -4.38 -1.20
C LEU A 262 -13.37 -4.32 -2.21
N ARG A 263 -13.92 -3.12 -2.47
CA ARG A 263 -14.95 -2.93 -3.51
C ARG A 263 -14.40 -3.14 -4.91
N ASN A 264 -13.18 -2.65 -5.19
CA ASN A 264 -12.55 -2.80 -6.51
C ASN A 264 -12.29 -4.27 -6.88
N ILE A 265 -11.88 -5.11 -5.92
CA ILE A 265 -11.62 -6.53 -6.18
C ILE A 265 -12.90 -7.39 -6.13
N GLY A 266 -14.07 -6.78 -5.85
CA GLY A 266 -15.34 -7.51 -5.73
C GLY A 266 -15.41 -8.41 -4.50
N ALA A 267 -14.75 -8.02 -3.41
CA ALA A 267 -14.85 -8.75 -2.14
C ALA A 267 -16.29 -8.67 -1.58
N PRO A 268 -16.71 -9.63 -0.73
CA PRO A 268 -18.04 -9.61 -0.08
C PRO A 268 -18.37 -8.27 0.56
N GLU A 269 -19.65 -7.85 0.48
CA GLU A 269 -20.10 -6.54 0.99
C GLU A 269 -19.88 -6.37 2.49
N ASP A 270 -20.02 -7.44 3.26
CA ASP A 270 -19.86 -7.48 4.71
C ASP A 270 -18.39 -7.60 5.18
N LEU A 271 -17.46 -7.84 4.25
CA LEU A 271 -16.03 -7.84 4.55
C LEU A 271 -15.51 -6.40 4.56
N HIS A 272 -14.98 -6.00 5.71
CA HIS A 272 -14.38 -4.69 5.95
C HIS A 272 -12.98 -4.82 6.52
N TYR A 273 -12.18 -3.78 6.32
CA TYR A 273 -10.86 -3.73 6.93
C TYR A 273 -10.95 -3.55 8.44
N PRO A 274 -10.35 -4.43 9.26
CA PRO A 274 -10.54 -4.36 10.70
C PRO A 274 -9.70 -3.23 11.29
N ASN A 275 -10.29 -2.45 12.20
CA ASN A 275 -9.56 -1.48 13.03
C ASN A 275 -8.83 -2.17 14.23
N PHE A 276 -8.37 -3.41 14.04
CA PHE A 276 -7.71 -4.18 15.10
C PHE A 276 -6.27 -3.70 15.32
N LYS A 277 -5.84 -3.68 16.59
CA LYS A 277 -4.46 -3.47 17.01
C LYS A 277 -4.06 -4.57 18.01
N LYS A 278 -2.94 -5.25 17.77
CA LYS A 278 -2.44 -6.33 18.66
C LYS A 278 -2.28 -5.86 20.11
N TYR A 279 -1.61 -4.72 20.32
CA TYR A 279 -1.41 -4.10 21.62
C TYR A 279 -2.41 -2.96 21.81
N GLY A 280 -3.68 -3.32 22.08
CA GLY A 280 -4.81 -2.39 22.13
C GLY A 280 -4.73 -1.34 23.24
N SER A 281 -3.98 -1.60 24.31
CA SER A 281 -3.73 -0.65 25.41
C SER A 281 -2.78 0.50 25.02
N GLU A 282 -2.02 0.34 23.95
CA GLU A 282 -1.07 1.36 23.50
C GLU A 282 -1.68 2.27 22.44
N LYS A 283 -1.24 3.53 22.40
CA LYS A 283 -1.52 4.42 21.27
C LYS A 283 -0.86 3.89 19.99
N ARG A 284 -1.50 4.05 18.83
CA ARG A 284 -0.83 3.81 17.54
C ARG A 284 0.33 4.81 17.43
N THR A 285 1.45 4.39 16.84
CA THR A 285 2.49 5.35 16.47
C THR A 285 1.85 6.45 15.64
N SER A 286 2.13 7.70 15.98
CA SER A 286 1.66 8.93 15.34
C SER A 286 2.85 9.86 15.15
N ASP A 287 2.64 11.00 14.52
CA ASP A 287 3.65 12.05 14.41
C ASP A 287 4.23 12.47 15.76
N ASP A 288 3.38 12.76 16.77
CA ASP A 288 3.84 13.18 18.11
C ASP A 288 4.75 12.14 18.77
N ILE A 289 4.35 10.87 18.73
CA ILE A 289 5.15 9.77 19.30
C ILE A 289 6.45 9.63 18.52
N THR A 290 6.40 9.77 17.20
CA THR A 290 7.59 9.67 16.35
C THR A 290 8.59 10.77 16.71
N LEU A 291 8.10 11.98 16.95
CA LEU A 291 8.91 13.11 17.40
C LEU A 291 9.62 12.85 18.74
N GLU A 292 8.92 12.27 19.73
CA GLU A 292 9.55 11.89 21.02
C GLU A 292 10.74 10.94 20.85
N TYR A 293 10.71 10.06 19.84
CA TYR A 293 11.81 9.15 19.53
C TYR A 293 12.92 9.85 18.74
N LEU A 294 12.58 10.67 17.75
CA LEU A 294 13.54 11.39 16.93
C LEU A 294 14.35 12.40 17.76
N ARG A 295 13.76 13.06 18.77
CA ARG A 295 14.45 13.97 19.71
C ARG A 295 15.57 13.31 20.52
N LYS A 296 15.63 11.98 20.57
CA LYS A 296 16.68 11.22 21.26
C LYS A 296 17.91 10.96 20.38
N LEU A 297 17.85 11.34 19.11
CA LEU A 297 18.92 11.11 18.14
C LEU A 297 19.77 12.36 17.97
N SER A 298 21.06 12.17 17.65
CA SER A 298 21.92 13.27 17.23
C SER A 298 21.56 13.74 15.82
N SER A 299 21.94 14.97 15.47
CA SER A 299 21.73 15.51 14.11
C SER A 299 22.38 14.62 13.03
N GLU A 300 23.53 14.02 13.32
CA GLU A 300 24.19 13.07 12.41
C GLU A 300 23.37 11.78 12.21
N GLN A 301 22.80 11.22 13.28
CA GLN A 301 21.93 10.04 13.18
C GLN A 301 20.68 10.36 12.35
N ILE A 302 20.10 11.54 12.59
CA ILE A 302 18.95 12.07 11.88
C ILE A 302 19.27 12.24 10.38
N GLU A 303 20.43 12.79 10.02
CA GLU A 303 20.89 12.88 8.62
C GLU A 303 21.04 11.51 7.96
N LYS A 304 21.67 10.57 8.66
CA LYS A 304 21.92 9.22 8.14
C LYS A 304 20.63 8.43 7.92
N ILE A 305 19.65 8.50 8.83
CA ILE A 305 18.35 7.83 8.61
C ILE A 305 17.56 8.49 7.48
N LYS A 306 17.68 9.80 7.27
CA LYS A 306 17.07 10.47 6.09
C LYS A 306 17.63 9.92 4.81
N LYS A 307 18.96 9.85 4.71
CA LYS A 307 19.64 9.27 3.56
C LYS A 307 19.24 7.82 3.32
N LEU A 308 19.05 7.05 4.39
CA LEU A 308 18.57 5.66 4.31
C LEU A 308 17.18 5.56 3.67
N TYR A 309 16.24 6.46 4.00
CA TYR A 309 14.86 6.43 3.50
C TYR A 309 14.55 7.47 2.41
N GLN A 310 15.54 8.18 1.87
CA GLN A 310 15.34 9.31 0.95
C GLN A 310 14.48 8.95 -0.26
N ILE A 311 14.66 7.73 -0.79
CA ILE A 311 13.90 7.25 -1.94
C ILE A 311 12.44 6.96 -1.57
N ASP A 312 12.16 6.44 -0.37
CA ASP A 312 10.78 6.26 0.09
C ASP A 312 10.06 7.60 0.24
N PHE A 313 10.73 8.61 0.82
CA PHE A 313 10.16 9.96 0.94
C PHE A 313 9.76 10.54 -0.41
N ALA A 314 10.67 10.43 -1.40
CA ALA A 314 10.45 10.96 -2.74
C ALA A 314 9.38 10.17 -3.52
N LEU A 315 9.42 8.83 -3.47
CA LEU A 315 8.50 7.98 -4.23
C LEU A 315 7.05 8.09 -3.73
N PHE A 316 6.87 8.22 -2.41
CA PHE A 316 5.54 8.19 -1.79
C PHE A 316 5.05 9.57 -1.34
N ASN A 317 5.79 10.62 -1.71
CA ASN A 317 5.49 12.01 -1.41
C ASN A 317 5.16 12.23 0.08
N TYR A 318 6.11 11.86 0.93
CA TYR A 318 6.04 12.16 2.36
C TYR A 318 6.81 13.46 2.62
N PRO A 319 6.13 14.53 3.09
CA PRO A 319 6.76 15.82 3.30
C PRO A 319 7.72 15.74 4.48
N TYR A 320 9.00 15.73 4.15
CA TYR A 320 10.05 15.49 5.13
C TYR A 320 10.65 16.81 5.67
N ASP A 321 10.90 17.81 4.81
CA ASP A 321 11.45 19.11 5.23
C ASP A 321 10.48 19.91 6.13
N LEU A 322 9.17 19.80 5.87
CA LEU A 322 8.10 20.44 6.65
C LEU A 322 8.02 19.90 8.08
N LYS A 323 8.30 18.61 8.29
CA LYS A 323 8.28 17.99 9.62
C LYS A 323 9.52 18.41 10.43
N MET A 324 10.67 18.57 9.79
CA MET A 324 11.93 18.91 10.47
C MET A 324 12.08 20.38 10.86
N ASN A 325 11.47 21.33 10.12
CA ASN A 325 11.45 22.72 10.56
C ASN A 325 10.73 22.88 11.91
N LEU A 326 9.75 22.01 12.21
CA LEU A 326 9.13 21.92 13.54
C LEU A 326 10.05 21.24 14.58
N TYR A 327 11.01 20.44 14.13
CA TYR A 327 11.91 19.68 15.01
C TYR A 327 13.18 20.47 15.40
N GLU A 328 13.61 21.44 14.58
CA GLU A 328 14.72 22.36 14.88
C GLU A 328 14.26 23.56 15.74
N THR A 329 13.01 24.02 15.59
CA THR A 329 12.48 25.17 16.36
C THR A 329 12.17 24.87 17.82
N ASP A 330 12.00 23.59 18.18
CA ASP A 330 11.71 23.15 19.56
C ASP A 330 12.97 22.78 20.37
N THR A 331 14.16 22.99 19.79
CA THR A 331 15.47 22.70 20.42
C THR A 331 16.24 23.95 20.87
N VAL A 332 15.58 25.11 21.00
CA VAL A 332 16.17 26.34 21.54
C VAL A 332 15.76 26.58 22.98
#